data_AF-A0A521KGC1-F1
#
_entry.id   AF-A0A521KGC1-F1
#
_cell.length_a   1.000
_cell.length_b   1.000
_cell.length_c   1.000
_cell.angle_alpha   90.00
_cell.angle_beta   90.00
_cell.angle_gamma   90.00
#
_symmetry.space_group_name_H-M   'P 1'
#
loop_
_entity.id
_entity.type
_entity.pdbx_description
1 polymer ?
#
loop_
_entity_poly.entity_id
_entity_poly.type
_entity_poly.pdbx_seq_one_letter_code
_entity_poly.pdbx_strand_id
1 'polypeptide(L)'
;MMLSQLKLASWVLAGVLGAGLAAYVYKGYREINSDKVFEKEKVQALLDSVKEPPPPRDEIVSYDNVRAHWQKLDWTGKPPVKEAPKTDDGKPEKPPAKPVAELLRVIYIQVDKDDAKASTCWVTYKDPSLVNTKKKTQDARLAVGDKLPAPHDYVTVESVEEEHVVFAFADAAREKEAVEPPQYKGPGIVKVGDGQAAVAKKAGLIVKNPNPKPFAPEYSVQYAPNQYQLGVKDQEYIEKNFTRILSEEIRHGQHRDPATGRYDGIELKEVKPGSMAEKLGAKSGDVIKSVNGHPVNSVQEGINFAKTHDDQYDTWEVVVENLGKTKTITYKEPGK
;
A
#
# COMPACT_ATOMS: atom_id res chain seq x y z
N MET A 1 -61.30 -41.02 14.02
CA MET A 1 -60.65 -40.63 15.30
C MET A 1 -61.62 -39.75 16.08
N MET A 2 -61.91 -40.06 17.34
CA MET A 2 -62.79 -39.21 18.16
C MET A 2 -62.12 -37.85 18.42
N LEU A 3 -62.90 -36.77 18.39
CA LEU A 3 -62.44 -35.38 18.61
C LEU A 3 -61.63 -35.21 19.92
N SER A 4 -61.93 -36.03 20.93
CA SER A 4 -61.19 -36.07 22.21
C SER A 4 -59.72 -36.48 22.04
N GLN A 5 -59.44 -37.47 21.18
CA GLN A 5 -58.06 -37.93 20.94
C GLN A 5 -57.23 -36.89 20.18
N LEU A 6 -57.85 -36.14 19.26
CA LEU A 6 -57.17 -35.07 18.53
C LEU A 6 -56.82 -33.89 19.44
N LYS A 7 -57.71 -33.54 20.38
CA LYS A 7 -57.44 -32.52 21.40
C LYS A 7 -56.29 -32.94 22.31
N LEU A 8 -56.31 -34.18 22.80
CA LEU A 8 -55.24 -34.72 23.64
C LEU A 8 -53.88 -34.69 22.91
N ALA A 9 -53.85 -35.11 21.65
CA ALA A 9 -52.64 -35.07 20.82
C ALA A 9 -52.11 -33.64 20.63
N SER A 10 -53.01 -32.66 20.42
CA SER A 10 -52.63 -31.24 20.28
C SER A 10 -52.02 -30.67 21.57
N TRP A 11 -52.62 -30.96 22.73
CA TRP A 11 -52.08 -30.53 24.02
C TRP A 11 -50.72 -31.16 24.33
N VAL A 12 -50.54 -32.44 24.00
CA VAL A 12 -49.24 -33.12 24.15
C VAL A 12 -48.18 -32.50 23.25
N LEU A 13 -48.51 -32.24 21.98
CA LEU A 13 -47.58 -31.63 21.03
C LEU A 13 -47.17 -30.22 21.47
N ALA A 14 -48.13 -29.41 21.95
CA ALA A 14 -47.86 -28.09 22.49
C ALA A 14 -46.95 -28.15 23.73
N GLY A 15 -47.16 -29.12 24.62
CA GLY A 15 -46.31 -29.34 25.79
C GLY A 15 -44.87 -29.69 25.42
N VAL A 16 -44.67 -30.56 24.43
CA VAL A 16 -43.33 -30.94 23.94
C VAL A 16 -42.61 -29.75 23.31
N LEU A 17 -43.31 -28.97 22.49
CA LEU A 17 -42.74 -27.75 21.88
C LEU A 17 -42.37 -26.70 22.94
N GLY A 18 -43.23 -26.50 23.94
CA GLY A 18 -42.95 -25.59 25.05
C GLY A 18 -41.73 -25.99 25.88
N ALA A 19 -41.61 -27.28 26.22
CA ALA A 19 -40.45 -27.79 26.94
C ALA A 19 -39.15 -27.67 26.12
N GLY A 20 -39.21 -27.95 24.81
CA GLY A 20 -38.07 -27.80 23.90
C GLY A 20 -37.59 -26.35 23.80
N LEU A 21 -38.52 -25.39 23.67
CA LEU A 21 -38.20 -23.97 23.63
C LEU A 21 -37.57 -23.50 24.95
N ALA A 22 -38.12 -23.92 26.10
CA ALA A 22 -37.57 -23.58 27.40
C ALA A 22 -36.14 -24.11 27.58
N ALA A 23 -35.87 -25.34 27.15
CA ALA A 23 -34.52 -25.93 27.19
C ALA A 23 -33.54 -25.17 26.27
N TYR A 24 -33.99 -24.77 25.08
CA TYR A 24 -33.18 -23.99 24.14
C TYR A 24 -32.81 -22.62 24.71
N VAL A 25 -33.79 -21.89 25.27
CA VAL A 25 -33.57 -20.59 25.90
C VAL A 25 -32.64 -20.71 27.11
N TYR A 26 -32.83 -21.73 27.96
CA TYR A 26 -31.95 -21.98 29.10
C TYR A 26 -30.49 -22.25 28.68
N LYS A 27 -30.30 -23.06 27.63
CA LYS A 27 -28.97 -23.31 27.08
C LYS A 27 -28.32 -22.03 26.56
N GLY A 28 -29.05 -21.22 25.78
CA GLY A 28 -28.56 -19.94 25.27
C GLY A 28 -28.21 -18.96 26.38
N TYR A 29 -29.05 -18.86 27.42
CA TYR A 29 -28.77 -18.04 28.60
C TYR A 29 -27.47 -18.49 29.30
N ARG A 30 -27.29 -19.80 29.49
CA ARG A 30 -26.07 -20.36 30.10
C ARG A 30 -24.82 -20.12 29.26
N GLU A 31 -24.95 -20.03 27.95
CA GLU A 31 -23.82 -19.84 27.00
C GLU A 31 -23.44 -18.36 26.85
N ILE A 32 -24.42 -17.44 26.96
CA ILE A 32 -24.17 -16.00 27.02
C ILE A 32 -23.57 -15.59 28.37
N ASN A 33 -24.06 -16.17 29.47
CA ASN A 33 -23.52 -15.95 30.81
C ASN A 33 -22.34 -16.87 31.16
N SER A 34 -21.97 -17.82 30.30
CA SER A 34 -20.67 -18.46 30.42
C SER A 34 -19.66 -17.44 29.92
N ASP A 35 -19.23 -16.59 30.83
CA ASP A 35 -18.15 -15.65 30.61
C ASP A 35 -17.00 -16.44 29.97
N LYS A 36 -16.76 -16.22 28.68
CA LYS A 36 -15.41 -16.33 28.13
C LYS A 36 -14.64 -15.17 28.74
N VAL A 37 -14.39 -15.27 30.05
CA VAL A 37 -13.62 -14.31 30.82
C VAL A 37 -12.31 -14.15 30.07
N PHE A 38 -11.96 -12.91 29.73
CA PHE A 38 -10.62 -12.55 29.31
C PHE A 38 -9.63 -13.32 30.18
N GLU A 39 -8.88 -14.25 29.57
CA GLU A 39 -7.91 -15.08 30.31
C GLU A 39 -6.78 -14.16 30.78
N LYS A 40 -6.97 -13.57 31.97
CA LYS A 40 -6.09 -12.57 32.55
C LYS A 40 -4.65 -13.06 32.61
N GLU A 41 -4.45 -14.35 32.84
CA GLU A 41 -3.14 -15.01 32.83
C GLU A 41 -2.47 -14.96 31.45
N LYS A 42 -3.21 -15.21 30.36
CA LYS A 42 -2.66 -15.09 29.00
C LYS A 42 -2.32 -13.66 28.64
N VAL A 43 -3.15 -12.71 29.06
CA VAL A 43 -2.89 -11.27 28.85
C VAL A 43 -1.66 -10.81 29.64
N GLN A 44 -1.54 -11.25 30.89
CA GLN A 44 -0.38 -10.93 31.74
C GLN A 44 0.90 -11.54 31.18
N ALA A 45 0.86 -12.80 30.73
CA ALA A 45 2.00 -13.44 30.08
C ALA A 45 2.45 -12.71 28.80
N LEU A 46 1.50 -12.15 28.03
CA LEU A 46 1.83 -11.31 26.87
C LEU A 46 2.45 -9.98 27.29
N LEU A 47 1.95 -9.31 28.33
CA LEU A 47 2.51 -8.06 28.83
C LEU A 47 3.93 -8.27 29.38
N ASP A 48 4.15 -9.33 30.14
CA ASP A 48 5.45 -9.66 30.73
C ASP A 48 6.47 -10.11 29.65
N SER A 49 6.00 -10.57 28.48
CA SER A 49 6.86 -10.91 27.34
C SER A 49 7.44 -9.69 26.60
N VAL A 50 6.88 -8.51 26.82
CA VAL A 50 7.36 -7.26 26.23
C VAL A 50 8.50 -6.70 27.09
N LYS A 51 9.74 -6.80 26.62
CA LYS A 51 10.90 -6.20 27.30
C LYS A 51 10.76 -4.67 27.32
N GLU A 52 10.78 -4.10 28.52
CA GLU A 52 10.84 -2.65 28.70
C GLU A 52 12.12 -2.08 28.06
N PRO A 53 12.05 -0.92 27.38
CA PRO A 53 13.23 -0.26 26.86
C PRO A 53 14.15 0.14 28.02
N PRO A 54 15.48 0.07 27.83
CA PRO A 54 16.42 0.50 28.87
C PRO A 54 16.18 1.97 29.21
N PRO A 55 16.36 2.37 30.48
CA PRO A 55 16.21 3.76 30.87
C PRO A 55 17.15 4.64 30.02
N PRO A 56 16.70 5.85 29.63
CA PRO A 56 17.54 6.78 28.91
C PRO A 56 18.81 7.02 29.73
N ARG A 57 19.97 6.78 29.13
CA ARG A 57 21.26 7.07 29.75
C ARG A 57 21.36 8.59 29.86
N ASP A 58 21.58 9.10 31.07
CA ASP A 58 21.93 10.51 31.24
C ASP A 58 23.17 10.81 30.39
N GLU A 59 23.00 11.61 29.34
CA GLU A 59 24.06 12.08 28.44
C GLU A 59 24.98 13.08 29.15
N ILE A 60 25.55 12.69 30.28
CA ILE A 60 26.63 13.43 30.91
C ILE A 60 27.90 12.99 30.18
N VAL A 61 28.40 13.86 29.30
CA VAL A 61 29.69 13.69 28.63
C VAL A 61 30.73 13.35 29.69
N SER A 62 31.41 12.20 29.55
CA SER A 62 32.39 11.78 30.55
C SER A 62 33.50 12.83 30.68
N TYR A 63 33.88 13.13 31.91
CA TYR A 63 34.88 14.14 32.22
C TYR A 63 36.24 13.83 31.55
N ASP A 64 36.57 12.56 31.33
CA ASP A 64 37.80 12.14 30.66
C ASP A 64 37.84 12.56 29.18
N ASN A 65 36.70 12.46 28.49
CA ASN A 65 36.59 12.92 27.10
C ASN A 65 36.74 14.43 26.99
N VAL A 66 36.19 15.17 27.95
CA VAL A 66 36.35 16.64 28.04
C VAL A 66 37.81 16.99 28.29
N ARG A 67 38.48 16.33 29.25
CA ARG A 67 39.88 16.58 29.60
C ARG A 67 40.83 16.36 28.41
N ALA A 68 40.62 15.32 27.60
CA ALA A 68 41.45 15.04 26.43
C ALA A 68 41.36 16.10 25.33
N HIS A 69 40.20 16.74 25.18
CA HIS A 69 39.96 17.77 24.17
C HIS A 69 40.29 19.17 24.67
N TRP A 70 40.22 19.39 25.99
CA TRP A 70 40.58 20.65 26.66
C TRP A 70 42.00 21.09 26.31
N GLN A 71 42.97 20.17 26.26
CA GLN A 71 44.37 20.50 25.93
C GLN A 71 44.62 20.82 24.45
N LYS A 72 43.72 20.43 23.55
CA LYS A 72 43.85 20.68 22.10
C LYS A 72 43.20 21.98 21.64
N LEU A 73 42.40 22.59 22.51
CA LEU A 73 41.75 23.85 22.24
C LEU A 73 42.76 24.97 22.50
N ASP A 74 43.18 25.65 21.44
CA ASP A 74 44.03 26.83 21.54
C ASP A 74 43.22 28.01 22.12
N TRP A 75 43.34 28.25 23.43
CA TRP A 75 42.65 29.37 24.08
C TRP A 75 43.41 30.70 23.96
N THR A 76 44.47 30.75 23.16
CA THR A 76 45.31 31.96 23.04
C THR A 76 44.79 32.95 21.99
N GLY A 77 43.68 32.64 21.31
CA GLY A 77 42.99 33.56 20.39
C GLY A 77 43.79 33.90 19.13
N LYS A 78 44.87 33.16 18.83
CA LYS A 78 45.66 33.35 17.62
C LYS A 78 45.01 32.56 16.48
N PRO A 79 44.77 33.17 15.30
CA PRO A 79 44.22 32.43 14.17
C PRO A 79 45.20 31.33 13.76
N PRO A 80 44.72 30.10 13.49
CA PRO A 80 45.60 29.00 13.08
C PRO A 80 46.32 29.38 11.79
N VAL A 81 47.64 29.21 11.77
CA VAL A 81 48.49 29.46 10.61
C VAL A 81 48.02 28.53 9.49
N LYS A 82 47.51 29.12 8.40
CA LYS A 82 47.23 28.40 7.15
C LYS A 82 48.55 27.87 6.61
N GLU A 83 48.72 26.56 6.64
CA GLU A 83 49.80 25.91 5.89
C GLU A 83 49.58 26.14 4.39
N ALA A 84 50.60 26.69 3.74
CA ALA A 84 50.63 26.91 2.31
C ALA A 84 50.75 25.58 1.54
N PRO A 85 50.16 25.47 0.34
CA PRO A 85 50.22 24.26 -0.46
C PRO A 85 51.66 24.01 -0.95
N LYS A 86 52.15 22.78 -0.74
CA LYS A 86 53.37 22.29 -1.37
C LYS A 86 53.07 21.93 -2.82
N THR A 87 53.71 22.64 -3.73
CA THR A 87 53.93 22.26 -5.12
C THR A 87 55.12 21.29 -5.17
N ASP A 88 54.97 20.18 -5.87
CA ASP A 88 56.08 19.46 -6.50
C ASP A 88 55.59 18.90 -7.84
N ASP A 89 56.31 19.27 -8.89
CA ASP A 89 56.06 18.95 -10.28
C ASP A 89 56.72 17.62 -10.71
N GLY A 90 55.99 16.82 -11.49
CA GLY A 90 56.54 16.21 -12.72
C GLY A 90 57.01 14.75 -12.72
N LYS A 91 56.12 13.82 -13.10
CA LYS A 91 56.32 12.89 -14.25
C LYS A 91 54.97 12.24 -14.65
N PRO A 92 54.63 12.11 -15.94
CA PRO A 92 53.29 11.69 -16.36
C PRO A 92 53.18 10.17 -16.34
N GLU A 93 52.82 9.63 -15.17
CA GLU A 93 52.10 8.37 -15.11
C GLU A 93 50.61 8.72 -15.11
N LYS A 94 49.90 8.11 -16.07
CA LYS A 94 48.45 8.18 -16.29
C LYS A 94 47.74 8.33 -14.93
N PRO A 95 47.02 9.44 -14.66
CA PRO A 95 46.64 9.78 -13.30
C PRO A 95 45.83 8.63 -12.70
N PRO A 96 46.18 8.14 -11.49
CA PRO A 96 45.40 7.10 -10.83
C PRO A 96 43.98 7.64 -10.66
N ALA A 97 43.04 7.07 -11.41
CA ALA A 97 41.67 7.51 -11.44
C ALA A 97 41.07 7.37 -10.03
N LYS A 98 40.79 8.51 -9.39
CA LYS A 98 40.24 8.61 -8.03
C LYS A 98 39.02 7.67 -7.86
N PRO A 99 38.82 7.08 -6.68
CA PRO A 99 37.64 6.25 -6.41
C PRO A 99 36.35 7.08 -6.58
N VAL A 100 35.29 6.45 -7.09
CA VAL A 100 34.01 7.13 -7.39
C VAL A 100 33.40 7.71 -6.11
N ALA A 101 33.61 7.06 -4.96
CA ALA A 101 33.19 7.57 -3.65
C ALA A 101 33.82 8.93 -3.25
N GLU A 102 34.98 9.30 -3.82
CA GLU A 102 35.60 10.62 -3.63
C GLU A 102 35.05 11.66 -4.59
N LEU A 103 34.60 11.25 -5.79
CA LEU A 103 34.09 12.13 -6.84
C LEU A 103 32.64 12.55 -6.59
N LEU A 104 31.82 11.62 -6.11
CA LEU A 104 30.39 11.84 -5.91
C LEU A 104 29.87 11.21 -4.62
N ARG A 105 28.77 11.78 -4.12
CA ARG A 105 27.99 11.29 -3.00
C ARG A 105 26.61 10.91 -3.51
N VAL A 106 26.23 9.65 -3.41
CA VAL A 106 24.86 9.21 -3.68
C VAL A 106 23.97 9.70 -2.53
N ILE A 107 22.96 10.52 -2.85
CA ILE A 107 22.01 11.05 -1.86
C ILE A 107 20.79 10.14 -1.77
N TYR A 108 20.32 9.68 -2.94
CA TYR A 108 19.04 8.99 -3.07
C TYR A 108 19.06 8.05 -4.26
N ILE A 109 18.40 6.90 -4.11
CA ILE A 109 18.27 5.85 -5.11
C ILE A 109 16.78 5.63 -5.37
N GLN A 110 16.40 5.61 -6.65
CA GLN A 110 15.05 5.24 -7.08
C GLN A 110 15.17 4.04 -8.02
N VAL A 111 14.79 2.87 -7.52
CA VAL A 111 14.73 1.63 -8.30
C VAL A 111 13.31 1.44 -8.80
N ASP A 112 13.15 1.22 -10.10
CA ASP A 112 11.92 0.72 -10.69
C ASP A 112 12.03 -0.81 -10.83
N LYS A 113 11.11 -1.55 -10.20
CA LYS A 113 11.14 -3.02 -10.17
C LYS A 113 10.64 -3.66 -11.47
N ASP A 114 9.93 -2.90 -12.31
CA ASP A 114 9.40 -3.38 -13.59
C ASP A 114 10.38 -3.11 -14.74
N ASP A 115 11.07 -1.96 -14.71
CA ASP A 115 12.03 -1.56 -15.75
C ASP A 115 13.35 -1.07 -15.15
N ALA A 116 14.39 -1.91 -15.23
CA ALA A 116 15.73 -1.58 -14.74
C ALA A 116 16.31 -0.30 -15.36
N LYS A 117 15.91 0.09 -16.59
CA LYS A 117 16.39 1.31 -17.26
C LYS A 117 15.72 2.59 -16.76
N ALA A 118 14.53 2.48 -16.16
CA ALA A 118 13.82 3.61 -15.56
C ALA A 118 14.37 3.98 -14.16
N SER A 119 15.29 3.17 -13.62
CA SER A 119 15.94 3.43 -12.35
C SER A 119 16.87 4.64 -12.44
N THR A 120 16.79 5.52 -11.44
CA THR A 120 17.58 6.76 -11.40
C THR A 120 18.21 6.98 -10.04
N CYS A 121 19.35 7.65 -10.01
CA CYS A 121 20.03 8.04 -8.78
C CYS A 121 20.24 9.56 -8.73
N TRP A 122 20.20 10.10 -7.52
CA TRP A 122 20.52 11.49 -7.24
C TRP A 122 21.88 11.57 -6.56
N VAL A 123 22.80 12.31 -7.17
CA VAL A 123 24.18 12.45 -6.69
C VAL A 123 24.51 13.92 -6.41
N THR A 124 25.25 14.17 -5.34
CA THR A 124 25.99 15.44 -5.14
C THR A 124 27.44 15.19 -5.54
N TYR A 125 27.95 15.96 -6.48
CA TYR A 125 29.37 15.96 -6.82
C TYR A 125 30.18 16.62 -5.70
N LYS A 126 31.18 15.89 -5.19
CA LYS A 126 32.15 16.42 -4.23
C LYS A 126 33.24 17.20 -4.95
N ASP A 127 33.59 16.79 -6.18
CA ASP A 127 34.59 17.47 -6.98
C ASP A 127 34.00 18.74 -7.64
N PRO A 128 34.58 19.94 -7.43
CA PRO A 128 34.15 21.18 -8.07
C PRO A 128 34.22 21.14 -9.61
N SER A 129 35.02 20.24 -10.19
CA SER A 129 35.13 20.08 -11.64
C SER A 129 33.91 19.40 -12.27
N LEU A 130 33.04 18.78 -11.48
CA LEU A 130 31.84 18.06 -11.95
C LEU A 130 30.55 18.89 -11.85
N VAL A 131 30.65 20.20 -11.53
CA VAL A 131 29.48 21.08 -11.41
C VAL A 131 28.67 21.07 -12.72
N ASN A 132 27.36 20.85 -12.59
CA ASN A 132 26.45 20.86 -13.72
C ASN A 132 26.49 22.24 -14.41
N THR A 133 27.12 22.30 -15.58
CA THR A 133 27.40 23.54 -16.31
C THR A 133 26.13 24.30 -16.68
N LYS A 134 24.97 23.62 -16.74
CA LYS A 134 23.68 24.22 -17.06
C LYS A 134 22.94 24.82 -15.86
N LYS A 135 23.18 24.33 -14.64
CA LYS A 135 22.40 24.71 -13.45
C LYS A 135 23.23 25.28 -12.29
N LYS A 136 24.57 25.40 -12.42
CA LYS A 136 25.51 25.87 -11.37
C LYS A 136 25.25 25.20 -10.00
N THR A 137 24.83 23.94 -10.01
CA THR A 137 24.52 23.15 -8.83
C THR A 137 25.42 21.93 -8.80
N GLN A 138 25.85 21.56 -7.60
CA GLN A 138 26.65 20.35 -7.35
C GLN A 138 25.80 19.08 -7.44
N ASP A 139 24.47 19.22 -7.55
CA ASP A 139 23.54 18.11 -7.60
C ASP A 139 23.17 17.74 -9.03
N ALA A 140 23.16 16.44 -9.33
CA ALA A 140 22.73 15.90 -10.61
C ALA A 140 21.91 14.62 -10.43
N ARG A 141 20.99 14.41 -11.36
CA ARG A 141 20.24 13.16 -11.52
C ARG A 141 20.90 12.38 -12.65
N LEU A 142 21.26 11.12 -12.39
CA LEU A 142 21.84 10.20 -13.36
C LEU A 142 20.89 9.01 -13.54
N ALA A 143 20.70 8.58 -14.79
CA ALA A 143 19.98 7.36 -15.14
C ALA A 143 20.95 6.23 -15.49
N VAL A 144 20.44 4.99 -15.57
CA VAL A 144 21.22 3.84 -16.04
C VAL A 144 21.71 4.09 -17.47
N GLY A 145 23.03 4.04 -17.67
CA GLY A 145 23.71 4.31 -18.93
C GLY A 145 24.29 5.73 -19.07
N ASP A 146 24.00 6.64 -18.13
CA ASP A 146 24.58 8.00 -18.17
C ASP A 146 26.06 7.99 -17.79
N LYS A 147 26.83 8.86 -18.47
CA LYS A 147 28.25 9.12 -18.18
C LYS A 147 28.42 10.33 -17.29
N LEU A 148 29.48 10.33 -16.47
CA LEU A 148 29.84 11.52 -15.69
C LEU A 148 30.32 12.67 -16.58
N PRO A 149 30.06 13.94 -16.19
CA PRO A 149 30.61 15.10 -16.89
C PRO A 149 32.14 15.08 -17.00
N ALA A 150 32.68 15.69 -18.06
CA ALA A 150 34.12 15.92 -18.18
C ALA A 150 34.64 16.68 -16.94
N PRO A 151 35.77 16.29 -16.33
CA PRO A 151 36.85 15.43 -16.85
C PRO A 151 36.74 13.91 -16.55
N HIS A 152 35.62 13.42 -15.98
CA HIS A 152 35.47 12.02 -15.54
C HIS A 152 34.55 11.17 -16.44
N ASP A 153 34.52 11.43 -17.75
CA ASP A 153 33.68 10.72 -18.77
C ASP A 153 33.99 9.21 -18.93
N TYR A 154 35.00 8.72 -18.21
CA TYR A 154 35.36 7.31 -18.17
C TYR A 154 34.50 6.48 -17.20
N VAL A 155 33.58 7.09 -16.45
CA VAL A 155 32.69 6.41 -15.50
C VAL A 155 31.25 6.42 -16.01
N THR A 156 30.61 5.26 -16.03
CA THR A 156 29.24 5.07 -16.52
C THR A 156 28.39 4.35 -15.47
N VAL A 157 27.12 4.72 -15.31
CA VAL A 157 26.19 4.01 -14.43
C VAL A 157 25.71 2.73 -15.11
N GLU A 158 26.05 1.55 -14.59
CA GLU A 158 25.65 0.27 -15.19
C GLU A 158 24.33 -0.26 -14.61
N SER A 159 24.21 -0.28 -13.28
CA SER A 159 22.99 -0.69 -12.58
C SER A 159 22.77 0.15 -11.33
N VAL A 160 21.49 0.34 -11.01
CA VAL A 160 21.03 1.01 -9.81
C VAL A 160 20.24 -0.04 -9.02
N GLU A 161 20.86 -0.60 -7.98
CA GLU A 161 20.26 -1.62 -7.11
C GLU A 161 19.65 -0.97 -5.86
N GLU A 162 18.90 -1.74 -5.05
CA GLU A 162 18.15 -1.20 -3.90
C GLU A 162 19.07 -0.58 -2.83
N GLU A 163 20.30 -1.10 -2.69
CA GLU A 163 21.23 -0.71 -1.62
C GLU A 163 22.47 0.04 -2.13
N HIS A 164 22.85 -0.14 -3.40
CA HIS A 164 24.08 0.45 -3.94
C HIS A 164 23.94 0.76 -5.44
N VAL A 165 24.75 1.71 -5.92
CA VAL A 165 24.85 2.03 -7.34
C VAL A 165 26.16 1.47 -7.88
N VAL A 166 26.09 0.69 -8.95
CA VAL A 166 27.27 0.09 -9.60
C VAL A 166 27.74 0.99 -10.73
N PHE A 167 28.97 1.46 -10.59
CA PHE A 167 29.66 2.24 -11.61
C PHE A 167 30.66 1.37 -12.37
N ALA A 168 30.53 1.37 -13.69
CA ALA A 168 31.48 0.74 -14.59
C ALA A 168 32.49 1.78 -15.10
N PHE A 169 33.74 1.35 -15.28
CA PHE A 169 34.80 2.17 -15.85
C PHE A 169 35.04 1.78 -17.31
N ALA A 170 35.43 2.74 -18.13
CA ALA A 170 35.79 2.51 -19.54
C ALA A 170 37.05 1.64 -19.71
N ASP A 171 37.84 1.45 -18.64
CA ASP A 171 38.96 0.52 -18.61
C ASP A 171 38.48 -0.85 -18.08
N ALA A 172 38.38 -1.84 -18.97
CA ALA A 172 37.86 -3.18 -18.66
C ALA A 172 38.73 -3.95 -17.65
N ALA A 173 39.92 -3.47 -17.33
CA ALA A 173 40.80 -4.03 -16.30
C ALA A 173 40.44 -3.60 -14.87
N ARG A 174 39.56 -2.60 -14.69
CA ARG A 174 39.15 -2.12 -13.37
C ARG A 174 37.86 -2.80 -12.92
N GLU A 175 37.87 -3.35 -11.71
CA GLU A 175 36.68 -3.91 -11.08
C GLU A 175 35.62 -2.83 -10.83
N LYS A 176 34.34 -3.23 -10.96
CA LYS A 176 33.19 -2.35 -10.81
C LYS A 176 33.13 -1.80 -9.39
N GLU A 177 32.83 -0.51 -9.24
CA GLU A 177 32.77 0.14 -7.92
C GLU A 177 31.31 0.31 -7.51
N ALA A 178 30.92 -0.36 -6.42
CA ALA A 178 29.61 -0.21 -5.80
C ALA A 178 29.68 0.92 -4.75
N VAL A 179 28.90 1.97 -4.96
CA VAL A 179 28.81 3.10 -4.02
C VAL A 179 27.47 3.04 -3.29
N GLU A 180 27.53 2.83 -1.98
CA GLU A 180 26.38 2.89 -1.09
C GLU A 180 26.01 4.35 -0.76
N PRO A 181 24.72 4.67 -0.60
CA PRO A 181 24.31 5.93 -0.01
C PRO A 181 24.80 5.96 1.46
N PRO A 182 25.13 7.15 2.01
CA PRO A 182 25.61 7.24 3.37
C PRO A 182 24.56 6.68 4.32
N GLN A 183 24.92 5.59 5.01
CA GLN A 183 24.09 5.03 6.07
C GLN A 183 23.98 6.07 7.18
N TYR A 184 22.76 6.54 7.43
CA TYR A 184 22.48 7.53 8.45
C TYR A 184 22.75 6.94 9.85
N LYS A 185 23.94 7.22 10.41
CA LYS A 185 24.37 6.78 11.75
C LYS A 185 24.18 7.89 12.80
N GLY A 186 22.95 8.39 12.96
CA GLY A 186 22.62 9.36 14.00
C GLY A 186 21.17 9.24 14.47
N PRO A 187 20.82 9.75 15.67
CA PRO A 187 19.43 9.99 16.02
C PRO A 187 18.89 11.12 15.13
N GLY A 188 17.75 10.88 14.48
CA GLY A 188 17.02 11.76 13.55
C GLY A 188 16.55 13.10 14.11
N ILE A 189 17.35 13.77 14.94
CA ILE A 189 17.00 14.99 15.65
C ILE A 189 17.89 16.11 15.10
N VAL A 190 17.35 16.86 14.13
CA VAL A 190 17.93 18.15 13.73
C VAL A 190 17.43 19.19 14.73
N LYS A 191 18.34 19.79 15.49
CA LYS A 191 18.02 20.83 16.47
C LYS A 191 17.73 22.14 15.71
N VAL A 192 16.46 22.53 15.60
CA VAL A 192 16.05 23.82 15.04
C VAL A 192 15.47 24.68 16.16
N GLY A 193 16.31 25.55 16.73
CA GLY A 193 15.91 26.55 17.73
C GLY A 193 15.74 26.04 19.17
N ASP A 194 15.67 27.00 20.09
CA ASP A 194 15.56 26.77 21.54
C ASP A 194 14.16 26.26 21.90
N GLY A 195 14.00 24.95 22.05
CA GLY A 195 13.00 24.43 22.99
C GLY A 195 12.34 23.11 22.67
N GLN A 196 12.30 22.60 21.44
CA GLN A 196 11.65 21.30 21.19
C GLN A 196 12.34 20.51 20.08
N ALA A 197 12.69 19.26 20.40
CA ALA A 197 13.13 18.27 19.44
C ALA A 197 11.94 17.87 18.56
N ALA A 198 11.79 18.54 17.42
CA ALA A 198 10.90 18.09 16.37
C ALA A 198 11.60 16.97 15.61
N VAL A 199 11.03 15.76 15.63
CA VAL A 199 11.34 14.76 14.59
C VAL A 199 10.99 15.45 13.28
N ALA A 200 11.98 15.67 12.40
CA ALA A 200 11.69 16.10 11.05
C ALA A 200 10.69 15.09 10.51
N LYS A 201 9.42 15.48 10.37
CA LYS A 201 8.48 14.69 9.58
C LYS A 201 9.19 14.56 8.25
N LYS A 202 9.73 13.37 7.96
CA LYS A 202 10.05 13.01 6.58
C LYS A 202 8.71 13.21 5.92
N ALA A 203 8.52 14.36 5.27
CA ALA A 203 7.58 14.45 4.19
C ALA A 203 8.10 13.35 3.28
N GLY A 204 7.51 12.15 3.39
CA GLY A 204 7.70 11.14 2.40
C GLY A 204 7.37 11.89 1.14
N LEU A 205 8.40 12.15 0.33
CA LEU A 205 8.21 12.51 -1.05
C LEU A 205 7.62 11.24 -1.64
N ILE A 206 6.33 11.03 -1.40
CA ILE A 206 5.49 10.19 -2.23
C ILE A 206 5.55 10.95 -3.54
N VAL A 207 6.56 10.62 -4.34
CA VAL A 207 6.57 10.96 -5.75
C VAL A 207 5.36 10.20 -6.27
N LYS A 208 4.21 10.88 -6.28
CA LYS A 208 3.03 10.41 -6.99
C LYS A 208 3.54 10.23 -8.41
N ASN A 209 3.66 8.98 -8.84
CA ASN A 209 3.97 8.69 -10.22
C ASN A 209 3.00 9.56 -11.05
N PRO A 210 3.48 10.47 -11.91
CA PRO A 210 2.60 11.34 -12.68
C PRO A 210 1.69 10.54 -13.62
N ASN A 211 2.04 9.27 -13.88
CA ASN A 211 1.20 8.34 -14.62
C ASN A 211 1.35 6.91 -14.03
N PRO A 212 0.70 6.58 -12.90
CA PRO A 212 0.72 5.21 -12.40
C PRO A 212 0.04 4.31 -13.43
N LYS A 213 0.67 3.18 -13.78
CA LYS A 213 -0.01 2.16 -14.60
C LYS A 213 -1.34 1.82 -13.91
N PRO A 214 -2.48 1.79 -14.63
CA PRO A 214 -3.75 1.36 -14.05
C PRO A 214 -3.58 0.00 -13.39
N PHE A 215 -4.02 -0.12 -12.14
CA PHE A 215 -3.96 -1.39 -11.43
C PHE A 215 -4.98 -2.36 -12.06
N ALA A 216 -4.48 -3.25 -12.92
CA ALA A 216 -5.28 -4.23 -13.66
C ALA A 216 -4.92 -5.65 -13.22
N PRO A 217 -5.59 -6.19 -12.17
CA PRO A 217 -5.32 -7.54 -11.69
C PRO A 217 -5.79 -8.59 -12.71
N GLU A 218 -5.23 -9.80 -12.67
CA GLU A 218 -5.71 -10.88 -13.56
C GLU A 218 -7.13 -11.32 -13.21
N TYR A 219 -7.42 -11.41 -11.90
CA TYR A 219 -8.72 -11.78 -11.34
C TYR A 219 -9.25 -10.63 -10.48
N SER A 220 -10.57 -10.54 -10.35
CA SER A 220 -11.23 -9.47 -9.63
C SER A 220 -10.86 -9.54 -8.15
N VAL A 221 -10.51 -8.39 -7.58
CA VAL A 221 -10.15 -8.28 -6.16
C VAL A 221 -11.02 -7.24 -5.46
N GLN A 222 -11.42 -7.57 -4.23
CA GLN A 222 -12.05 -6.61 -3.34
C GLN A 222 -10.96 -5.83 -2.59
N TYR A 223 -10.79 -4.54 -2.90
CA TYR A 223 -9.78 -3.70 -2.25
C TYR A 223 -10.32 -2.98 -1.00
N ALA A 224 -11.64 -2.77 -0.94
CA ALA A 224 -12.34 -2.22 0.22
C ALA A 224 -13.77 -2.78 0.31
N PRO A 225 -14.47 -2.63 1.45
CA PRO A 225 -15.86 -3.07 1.58
C PRO A 225 -16.73 -2.48 0.47
N ASN A 226 -17.46 -3.34 -0.26
CA ASN A 226 -18.28 -2.96 -1.42
C ASN A 226 -17.50 -2.27 -2.58
N GLN A 227 -16.19 -2.39 -2.64
CA GLN A 227 -15.40 -1.84 -3.74
C GLN A 227 -14.51 -2.91 -4.37
N TYR A 228 -14.74 -3.15 -5.65
CA TYR A 228 -14.13 -4.21 -6.44
C TYR A 228 -13.34 -3.61 -7.60
N GLN A 229 -12.14 -4.12 -7.83
CA GLN A 229 -11.41 -3.92 -9.08
C GLN A 229 -11.62 -5.17 -9.92
N LEU A 230 -12.22 -5.03 -11.10
CA LEU A 230 -12.43 -6.15 -12.02
C LEU A 230 -11.09 -6.59 -12.62
N GLY A 231 -10.91 -7.90 -12.71
CA GLY A 231 -9.74 -8.48 -13.35
C GLY A 231 -9.97 -8.75 -14.83
N VAL A 232 -8.91 -8.70 -15.62
CA VAL A 232 -8.98 -8.85 -17.08
C VAL A 232 -9.61 -10.20 -17.49
N LYS A 233 -9.25 -11.30 -16.81
CA LYS A 233 -9.81 -12.63 -17.11
C LYS A 233 -11.27 -12.75 -16.70
N ASP A 234 -11.66 -12.10 -15.62
CA ASP A 234 -13.03 -12.16 -15.11
C ASP A 234 -13.98 -11.34 -15.98
N GLN A 235 -13.55 -10.17 -16.50
CA GLN A 235 -14.31 -9.41 -17.49
C GLN A 235 -14.53 -10.23 -18.77
N GLU A 236 -13.46 -10.81 -19.32
CA GLU A 236 -13.57 -11.66 -20.51
C GLU A 236 -14.52 -12.85 -20.27
N TYR A 237 -14.47 -13.44 -19.07
CA TYR A 237 -15.42 -14.49 -18.68
C TYR A 237 -16.86 -13.96 -18.62
N ILE A 238 -17.09 -12.81 -18.01
CA ILE A 238 -18.43 -12.20 -17.86
C ILE A 238 -19.01 -11.88 -19.24
N GLU A 239 -18.25 -11.26 -20.13
CA GLU A 239 -18.69 -10.91 -21.49
C GLU A 239 -19.11 -12.15 -22.28
N LYS A 240 -18.28 -13.20 -22.27
CA LYS A 240 -18.54 -14.44 -23.01
C LYS A 240 -19.67 -15.27 -22.41
N ASN A 241 -19.81 -15.28 -21.09
CA ASN A 241 -20.73 -16.16 -20.36
C ASN A 241 -21.91 -15.40 -19.73
N PHE A 242 -22.13 -14.15 -20.11
CA PHE A 242 -23.16 -13.27 -19.55
C PHE A 242 -24.54 -13.94 -19.49
N THR A 243 -24.98 -14.57 -20.59
CA THR A 243 -26.28 -15.25 -20.66
C THR A 243 -26.35 -16.40 -19.66
N ARG A 244 -25.24 -17.14 -19.48
CA ARG A 244 -25.14 -18.25 -18.51
C ARG A 244 -25.18 -17.75 -17.07
N ILE A 245 -24.46 -16.68 -16.77
CA ILE A 245 -24.44 -16.08 -15.43
C ILE A 245 -25.87 -15.68 -15.04
N LEU A 246 -26.62 -15.02 -15.93
CA LEU A 246 -27.98 -14.60 -15.63
C LEU A 246 -29.01 -15.73 -15.54
N SER A 247 -28.81 -16.85 -16.25
CA SER A 247 -29.77 -17.96 -16.27
C SER A 247 -29.46 -19.07 -15.28
N GLU A 248 -28.19 -19.38 -15.01
CA GLU A 248 -27.76 -20.53 -14.21
C GLU A 248 -27.16 -20.14 -12.85
N GLU A 249 -26.52 -18.96 -12.75
CA GLU A 249 -25.82 -18.55 -11.52
C GLU A 249 -26.72 -17.71 -10.60
N ILE A 250 -27.71 -17.02 -11.15
CA ILE A 250 -28.58 -16.08 -10.43
C ILE A 250 -30.04 -16.38 -10.74
N ARG A 251 -30.88 -16.41 -9.70
CA ARG A 251 -32.34 -16.39 -9.84
C ARG A 251 -32.83 -14.98 -9.55
N HIS A 252 -33.34 -14.29 -10.56
CA HIS A 252 -33.78 -12.91 -10.43
C HIS A 252 -35.31 -12.75 -10.60
N GLY A 253 -35.82 -11.59 -10.22
CA GLY A 253 -37.20 -11.15 -10.44
C GLY A 253 -37.31 -9.63 -10.40
N GLN A 254 -38.49 -9.09 -10.71
CA GLN A 254 -38.76 -7.68 -10.43
C GLN A 254 -39.17 -7.53 -8.97
N HIS A 255 -38.56 -6.58 -8.27
CA HIS A 255 -38.96 -6.22 -6.93
C HIS A 255 -40.15 -5.27 -6.98
N ARG A 256 -41.09 -5.44 -6.04
CA ARG A 256 -42.25 -4.59 -5.89
C ARG A 256 -42.25 -4.00 -4.50
N ASP A 257 -42.13 -2.69 -4.42
CA ASP A 257 -42.18 -1.95 -3.16
C ASP A 257 -43.50 -2.24 -2.41
N PRO A 258 -43.44 -2.74 -1.17
CA PRO A 258 -44.63 -2.96 -0.35
C PRO A 258 -45.43 -1.69 -0.05
N ALA A 259 -44.77 -0.53 0.02
CA ALA A 259 -45.41 0.74 0.38
C ALA A 259 -46.13 1.39 -0.80
N THR A 260 -45.47 1.45 -1.96
CA THR A 260 -46.03 2.10 -3.17
C THR A 260 -46.72 1.15 -4.13
N GLY A 261 -46.46 -0.15 -4.02
CA GLY A 261 -47.00 -1.18 -4.91
C GLY A 261 -46.50 -1.07 -6.36
N ARG A 262 -45.42 -0.31 -6.61
CA ARG A 262 -44.79 -0.17 -7.93
C ARG A 262 -43.52 -1.02 -8.00
N TYR A 263 -43.08 -1.34 -9.22
CA TYR A 263 -41.77 -1.94 -9.42
C TYR A 263 -40.69 -0.89 -9.22
N ASP A 264 -39.72 -1.20 -8.38
CA ASP A 264 -38.72 -0.26 -7.91
C ASP A 264 -37.31 -0.88 -7.84
N GLY A 265 -37.11 -2.04 -8.48
CA GLY A 265 -35.81 -2.68 -8.53
C GLY A 265 -35.82 -4.07 -9.15
N ILE A 266 -34.62 -4.65 -9.23
CA ILE A 266 -34.38 -6.05 -9.61
C ILE A 266 -34.05 -6.83 -8.34
N GLU A 267 -34.88 -7.80 -7.98
CA GLU A 267 -34.65 -8.67 -6.83
C GLU A 267 -33.82 -9.89 -7.22
N LEU A 268 -32.73 -10.13 -6.52
CA LEU A 268 -31.93 -11.34 -6.58
C LEU A 268 -32.50 -12.34 -5.57
N LYS A 269 -33.34 -13.27 -6.03
CA LYS A 269 -33.96 -14.28 -5.17
C LYS A 269 -32.95 -15.28 -4.64
N GLU A 270 -32.01 -15.66 -5.48
CA GLU A 270 -30.98 -16.65 -5.17
C GLU A 270 -29.71 -16.35 -5.94
N VAL A 271 -28.56 -16.47 -5.27
CA VAL A 271 -27.23 -16.39 -5.86
C VAL A 271 -26.51 -17.70 -5.55
N LYS A 272 -26.02 -18.37 -6.58
CA LYS A 272 -25.34 -19.67 -6.42
C LYS A 272 -23.99 -19.50 -5.71
N PRO A 273 -23.66 -20.36 -4.72
CA PRO A 273 -22.34 -20.33 -4.08
C PRO A 273 -21.21 -20.58 -5.08
N GLY A 274 -20.12 -19.82 -4.98
CA GLY A 274 -18.96 -19.85 -5.86
C GLY A 274 -19.17 -19.22 -7.24
N SER A 275 -20.35 -18.64 -7.51
CA SER A 275 -20.66 -17.94 -8.77
C SER A 275 -19.83 -16.68 -8.96
N MET A 276 -19.78 -16.19 -10.21
CA MET A 276 -19.16 -14.90 -10.50
C MET A 276 -19.89 -13.76 -9.77
N ALA A 277 -21.22 -13.85 -9.70
CA ALA A 277 -22.05 -12.87 -8.98
C ALA A 277 -21.72 -12.81 -7.47
N GLU A 278 -21.54 -13.96 -6.81
CA GLU A 278 -21.17 -14.01 -5.39
C GLU A 278 -19.76 -13.44 -5.16
N LYS A 279 -18.80 -13.76 -6.03
CA LYS A 279 -17.43 -13.22 -5.97
C LYS A 279 -17.40 -11.70 -6.06
N LEU A 280 -18.33 -11.12 -6.82
CA LEU A 280 -18.53 -9.68 -6.97
C LEU A 280 -19.43 -9.08 -5.88
N GLY A 281 -19.80 -9.86 -4.86
CA GLY A 281 -20.50 -9.38 -3.67
C GLY A 281 -22.02 -9.32 -3.77
N ALA A 282 -22.60 -9.89 -4.83
CA ALA A 282 -24.05 -10.08 -4.92
C ALA A 282 -24.50 -11.12 -3.89
N LYS A 283 -25.63 -10.86 -3.23
CA LYS A 283 -26.21 -11.75 -2.22
C LYS A 283 -27.67 -12.05 -2.51
N SER A 284 -28.14 -13.18 -2.03
CA SER A 284 -29.57 -13.50 -2.05
C SER A 284 -30.37 -12.49 -1.22
N GLY A 285 -31.50 -12.04 -1.74
CA GLY A 285 -32.33 -10.97 -1.18
C GLY A 285 -31.86 -9.55 -1.52
N ASP A 286 -30.78 -9.38 -2.29
CA ASP A 286 -30.37 -8.06 -2.78
C ASP A 286 -31.37 -7.53 -3.81
N VAL A 287 -31.78 -6.26 -3.66
CA VAL A 287 -32.62 -5.54 -4.61
C VAL A 287 -31.80 -4.43 -5.25
N ILE A 288 -31.48 -4.56 -6.53
CA ILE A 288 -30.76 -3.55 -7.29
C ILE A 288 -31.75 -2.42 -7.62
N LYS A 289 -31.49 -1.21 -7.12
CA LYS A 289 -32.34 -0.03 -7.31
C LYS A 289 -31.88 0.84 -8.48
N SER A 290 -30.56 1.04 -8.60
CA SER A 290 -29.99 1.89 -9.66
C SER A 290 -28.56 1.50 -10.02
N VAL A 291 -28.15 1.81 -11.24
CA VAL A 291 -26.79 1.66 -11.76
C VAL A 291 -26.32 3.03 -12.27
N ASN A 292 -25.20 3.56 -11.76
CA ASN A 292 -24.68 4.89 -12.09
C ASN A 292 -25.73 6.00 -11.97
N GLY A 293 -26.59 5.93 -10.95
CA GLY A 293 -27.68 6.89 -10.74
C GLY A 293 -28.91 6.68 -11.62
N HIS A 294 -28.89 5.73 -12.57
CA HIS A 294 -30.05 5.38 -13.39
C HIS A 294 -30.90 4.30 -12.70
N PRO A 295 -32.17 4.57 -12.36
CA PRO A 295 -33.07 3.57 -11.77
C PRO A 295 -33.28 2.40 -12.73
N VAL A 296 -33.26 1.16 -12.20
CA VAL A 296 -33.47 -0.06 -13.00
C VAL A 296 -34.56 -0.92 -12.39
N ASN A 297 -35.63 -1.17 -13.15
CA ASN A 297 -36.80 -1.91 -12.67
C ASN A 297 -36.93 -3.31 -13.31
N SER A 298 -36.05 -3.63 -14.27
CA SER A 298 -36.01 -4.93 -14.92
C SER A 298 -34.59 -5.30 -15.33
N VAL A 299 -34.31 -6.60 -15.40
CA VAL A 299 -33.01 -7.11 -15.83
C VAL A 299 -32.69 -6.64 -17.25
N GLN A 300 -33.66 -6.67 -18.16
CA GLN A 300 -33.47 -6.23 -19.54
C GLN A 300 -33.07 -4.76 -19.65
N GLU A 301 -33.68 -3.90 -18.83
CA GLU A 301 -33.33 -2.49 -18.74
C GLU A 301 -31.91 -2.29 -18.22
N GLY A 302 -31.54 -2.99 -17.15
CA GLY A 302 -30.17 -2.94 -16.61
C GLY A 302 -29.12 -3.41 -17.63
N ILE A 303 -29.40 -4.48 -18.38
CA ILE A 303 -28.52 -4.98 -19.44
C ILE A 303 -28.37 -3.96 -20.56
N ASN A 304 -29.49 -3.41 -21.03
CA ASN A 304 -29.48 -2.43 -22.10
C ASN A 304 -28.72 -1.17 -21.67
N PHE A 305 -28.90 -0.75 -20.41
CA PHE A 305 -28.19 0.40 -19.84
C PHE A 305 -26.68 0.17 -19.83
N ALA A 306 -26.22 -0.96 -19.30
CA ALA A 306 -24.81 -1.32 -19.25
C ALA A 306 -24.18 -1.38 -20.65
N LYS A 307 -24.82 -2.06 -21.60
CA LYS A 307 -24.31 -2.19 -22.98
C LYS A 307 -24.24 -0.86 -23.73
N THR A 308 -25.15 0.06 -23.46
CA THR A 308 -25.20 1.35 -24.17
C THR A 308 -24.15 2.33 -23.63
N HIS A 309 -23.72 2.16 -22.37
CA HIS A 309 -22.82 3.08 -21.68
C HIS A 309 -21.45 2.44 -21.35
N ASP A 310 -21.12 1.31 -21.98
CA ASP A 310 -19.86 0.58 -21.79
C ASP A 310 -18.62 1.44 -22.10
N ASP A 311 -18.73 2.35 -23.06
CA ASP A 311 -17.64 3.27 -23.43
C ASP A 311 -17.61 4.55 -22.60
N GLN A 312 -18.60 4.78 -21.73
CA GLN A 312 -18.74 6.02 -20.96
C GLN A 312 -18.24 5.90 -19.52
N TYR A 313 -18.27 4.68 -18.96
CA TYR A 313 -18.00 4.46 -17.55
C TYR A 313 -16.97 3.35 -17.34
N ASP A 314 -15.80 3.73 -16.84
CA ASP A 314 -14.82 2.77 -16.29
C ASP A 314 -15.17 2.35 -14.84
N THR A 315 -16.17 3.01 -14.24
CA THR A 315 -16.60 2.76 -12.87
C THR A 315 -18.12 2.63 -12.81
N TRP A 316 -18.58 1.50 -12.31
CA TRP A 316 -19.98 1.15 -12.14
C TRP A 316 -20.36 1.17 -10.66
N GLU A 317 -21.23 2.11 -10.29
CA GLU A 317 -21.82 2.25 -8.97
C GLU A 317 -23.22 1.64 -8.99
N VAL A 318 -23.38 0.51 -8.30
CA VAL A 318 -24.66 -0.20 -8.19
C VAL A 318 -25.22 0.01 -6.80
N VAL A 319 -26.38 0.64 -6.72
CA VAL A 319 -27.10 0.84 -5.46
C VAL A 319 -27.99 -0.37 -5.23
N VAL A 320 -27.74 -1.05 -4.12
CA VAL A 320 -28.42 -2.29 -3.74
C VAL A 320 -29.07 -2.09 -2.38
N GLU A 321 -30.30 -2.56 -2.22
CA GLU A 321 -30.98 -2.63 -0.94
C GLU A 321 -31.08 -4.08 -0.48
N ASN A 322 -30.74 -4.35 0.78
CA ASN A 322 -30.89 -5.67 1.39
C ASN A 322 -31.45 -5.49 2.80
N LEU A 323 -32.59 -6.13 3.10
CA LEU A 323 -33.24 -6.05 4.41
C LEU A 323 -33.47 -4.59 4.89
N GLY A 324 -33.84 -3.70 3.97
CA GLY A 324 -34.07 -2.27 4.24
C GLY A 324 -32.80 -1.43 4.42
N LYS A 325 -31.60 -2.01 4.23
CA LYS A 325 -30.33 -1.28 4.24
C LYS A 325 -29.85 -1.07 2.82
N THR A 326 -29.61 0.18 2.44
CA THR A 326 -29.02 0.55 1.16
C THR A 326 -27.49 0.51 1.25
N LYS A 327 -26.84 -0.15 0.29
CA LYS A 327 -25.40 -0.20 0.09
C LYS A 327 -25.07 0.17 -1.36
N THR A 328 -24.00 0.92 -1.56
CA THR A 328 -23.45 1.17 -2.89
C THR A 328 -22.28 0.23 -3.11
N ILE A 329 -22.33 -0.53 -4.19
CA ILE A 329 -21.23 -1.39 -4.63
C ILE A 329 -20.57 -0.75 -5.84
N THR A 330 -19.26 -0.51 -5.75
CA THR A 330 -18.48 0.12 -6.81
C THR A 330 -17.61 -0.93 -7.48
N TYR A 331 -17.77 -1.08 -8.80
CA TYR A 331 -16.92 -1.92 -9.65
C TYR A 331 -16.08 -1.02 -10.53
N LYS A 332 -14.76 -1.15 -10.45
CA LYS A 332 -13.82 -0.43 -11.31
C LYS A 332 -13.30 -1.38 -12.37
N GLU A 333 -13.43 -0.98 -13.61
CA GLU A 333 -12.81 -1.67 -14.73
C GLU A 333 -11.32 -1.30 -14.78
N PRO A 334 -10.44 -2.22 -15.17
CA PRO A 334 -9.09 -1.85 -15.56
C PRO A 334 -9.20 -0.92 -16.78
N GLY A 335 -8.65 0.29 -16.69
CA GLY A 335 -8.79 1.29 -17.75
C GLY A 335 -8.44 0.72 -19.13
N LYS A 336 -9.32 0.95 -20.11
CA LYS A 336 -9.15 0.55 -21.52
C LYS A 336 -7.86 1.11 -22.12
#